data_AF-A0A2D8G908-F1
#
_entry.id   AF-A0A2D8G908-F1
#
_cell.length_a   1.000
_cell.length_b   1.000
_cell.length_c   1.000
_cell.angle_alpha   90.00
_cell.angle_beta   90.00
_cell.angle_gamma   90.00
#
_symmetry.space_group_name_H-M   'P 1'
#
loop_
_entity.id
_entity.type
_entity.pdbx_description
1 polymer ?
#
loop_
_entity_poly.entity_id
_entity_poly.type
_entity_poly.pdbx_seq_one_letter_code
_entity_poly.pdbx_strand_id
1 'polypeptide(L)'
;MHESAGGHLLIPGGNDDCASGAGTEIKDPKRMFCEARVDFYQLMPISEIKRNQWYDFVFNINFDKNDISKAYHKIWLNGQLVHQKYNQTLWLDQNGIKENLANFNFGIYGSQRDRTYQSLYADEIHFGRTCHALLLENIGYRCDELSSQDIGKSNPFYIDFRDYYAKD
;
A
#
# COMPACT_ATOMS: atom_id res chain seq x y z
N MET A 1 -1.60 6.02 -1.13
CA MET A 1 -1.16 4.61 -0.95
C MET A 1 0.34 4.57 -0.92
N HIS A 2 0.93 3.75 -0.05
CA HIS A 2 2.37 3.51 -0.01
C HIS A 2 2.64 2.13 -0.58
N GLU A 3 3.57 2.05 -1.50
CA GLU A 3 4.07 0.80 -2.03
C GLU A 3 5.58 0.73 -1.95
N SER A 4 6.06 -0.48 -1.80
CA SER A 4 7.46 -0.79 -1.67
C SER A 4 8.03 -1.05 -3.06
N ALA A 5 9.12 -0.38 -3.40
CA ALA A 5 9.70 -0.47 -4.75
C ALA A 5 11.21 -0.69 -4.78
N GLY A 6 11.84 -0.81 -3.61
CA GLY A 6 13.24 -1.21 -3.47
C GLY A 6 13.36 -2.13 -2.25
N GLY A 7 14.47 -2.86 -2.11
CA GLY A 7 14.72 -3.70 -0.93
C GLY A 7 14.89 -2.88 0.36
N HIS A 8 15.39 -3.51 1.41
CA HIS A 8 15.69 -2.83 2.66
C HIS A 8 17.15 -2.37 2.70
N LEU A 9 17.44 -1.34 3.49
CA LEU A 9 18.77 -0.96 3.92
C LEU A 9 19.04 -1.54 5.29
N LEU A 10 20.25 -2.06 5.48
CA LEU A 10 20.75 -2.42 6.79
C LEU A 10 21.54 -1.23 7.32
N ILE A 11 21.12 -0.66 8.45
CA ILE A 11 21.85 0.40 9.16
C ILE A 11 22.60 -0.24 10.33
N PRO A 12 23.95 -0.33 10.28
CA PRO A 12 24.75 -0.84 11.38
C PRO A 12 24.52 -0.02 12.66
N GLY A 13 24.22 -0.69 13.77
CA GLY A 13 23.91 -0.04 15.05
C GLY A 13 22.46 0.48 15.19
N GLY A 14 21.69 0.49 14.10
CA GLY A 14 20.26 0.81 14.02
C GLY A 14 19.90 2.28 14.27
N ASN A 15 18.66 2.65 13.89
CA ASN A 15 18.05 3.94 14.22
C ASN A 15 16.57 3.79 14.66
N ASP A 16 15.94 4.87 15.13
CA ASP A 16 14.52 4.85 15.54
C ASP A 16 13.55 5.13 14.39
N ASP A 17 14.07 5.57 13.24
CA ASP A 17 13.30 5.95 12.04
C ASP A 17 12.94 4.75 11.16
N CYS A 18 13.56 3.59 11.37
CA CYS A 18 13.37 2.41 10.55
C CYS A 18 12.24 1.48 11.03
N ALA A 19 11.97 0.38 10.34
CA ALA A 19 10.85 -0.51 10.65
C ALA A 19 11.20 -1.49 11.80
N SER A 20 10.25 -1.70 12.72
CA SER A 20 10.40 -2.69 13.79
C SER A 20 10.17 -4.09 13.21
N GLY A 21 11.10 -5.04 13.37
CA GLY A 21 10.79 -6.40 12.90
C GLY A 21 11.90 -7.45 12.77
N ALA A 22 13.18 -7.15 12.99
CA ALA A 22 14.23 -8.17 12.84
C ALA A 22 15.36 -8.07 13.88
N GLY A 23 14.99 -8.29 15.14
CA GLY A 23 15.95 -8.50 16.22
C GLY A 23 15.44 -9.58 17.16
N THR A 24 15.93 -10.81 17.01
CA THR A 24 15.89 -11.78 18.11
C THR A 24 16.97 -11.39 19.13
N GLU A 25 16.52 -11.16 20.36
CA GLU A 25 17.24 -10.90 21.60
C GLU A 25 17.71 -9.46 21.91
N ILE A 26 17.49 -9.11 23.17
CA ILE A 26 17.09 -7.80 23.69
C ILE A 26 18.23 -7.24 24.54
N LYS A 27 18.91 -6.19 24.04
CA LYS A 27 19.58 -5.16 24.86
C LYS A 27 19.50 -3.82 24.11
N ASP A 28 18.26 -3.35 23.95
CA ASP A 28 17.86 -2.13 23.24
C ASP A 28 18.27 -2.06 21.75
N PRO A 29 17.69 -2.91 20.87
CA PRO A 29 18.05 -2.91 19.47
C PRO A 29 17.32 -1.78 18.76
N LYS A 30 18.03 -0.68 18.49
CA LYS A 30 17.61 0.26 17.45
C LYS A 30 17.31 -0.52 16.15
N ARG A 31 16.34 -0.05 15.39
CA ARG A 31 15.81 -0.76 14.23
C ARG A 31 16.85 -0.74 13.12
N MET A 32 17.33 -1.91 12.72
CA MET A 32 18.40 -2.03 11.72
C MET A 32 17.88 -2.14 10.28
N PHE A 33 16.58 -2.44 10.10
CA PHE A 33 15.99 -2.67 8.79
C PHE A 33 15.14 -1.48 8.38
N CYS A 34 15.60 -0.77 7.35
CA CYS A 34 14.97 0.43 6.84
C CYS A 34 14.45 0.18 5.44
N GLU A 35 13.38 0.86 5.07
CA GLU A 35 12.93 0.91 3.68
C GLU A 35 14.01 1.62 2.85
N ALA A 36 14.48 1.03 1.74
CA ALA A 36 15.42 1.74 0.85
C ALA A 36 14.71 2.79 0.00
N ARG A 37 13.43 2.56 -0.27
CA ARG A 37 12.60 3.41 -1.12
C ARG A 37 11.13 3.21 -0.80
N VAL A 38 10.39 4.31 -0.79
CA VAL A 38 8.93 4.30 -0.72
C VAL A 38 8.36 5.01 -1.94
N ASP A 39 7.37 4.36 -2.55
CA ASP A 39 6.56 4.91 -3.63
C ASP A 39 5.21 5.36 -3.09
N PHE A 40 4.93 6.65 -3.20
CA PHE A 40 3.66 7.25 -2.82
C PHE A 40 2.80 7.45 -4.07
N TYR A 41 1.61 6.86 -4.04
CA TYR A 41 0.59 7.06 -5.06
C TYR A 41 -0.55 7.90 -4.49
N GLN A 42 -0.85 8.99 -5.19
CA GLN A 42 -2.03 9.80 -4.98
C GLN A 42 -3.12 9.34 -5.93
N LEU A 43 -4.21 8.77 -5.40
CA LEU A 43 -5.33 8.27 -6.21
C LEU A 43 -6.25 9.39 -6.71
N MET A 44 -6.23 10.54 -6.03
CA MET A 44 -7.00 11.74 -6.37
C MET A 44 -6.30 12.98 -5.78
N PRO A 45 -6.27 14.11 -6.49
CA PRO A 45 -5.80 15.39 -5.95
C PRO A 45 -6.53 15.76 -4.65
N ILE A 46 -5.80 16.27 -3.65
CA ILE A 46 -6.41 16.70 -2.37
C ILE A 46 -7.50 17.76 -2.60
N SER A 47 -7.30 18.62 -3.60
CA SER A 47 -8.26 19.64 -4.02
C SER A 47 -9.59 19.08 -4.57
N GLU A 48 -9.61 17.81 -4.98
CA GLU A 48 -10.80 17.14 -5.53
C GLU A 48 -11.55 16.33 -4.48
N ILE A 49 -10.96 16.13 -3.30
CA ILE A 49 -11.62 15.44 -2.18
C ILE A 49 -12.67 16.38 -1.58
N LYS A 50 -13.92 15.93 -1.58
CA LYS A 50 -15.09 16.65 -1.08
C LYS A 50 -15.61 15.97 0.18
N ARG A 51 -16.14 16.77 1.09
CA ARG A 51 -16.84 16.28 2.29
C ARG A 51 -18.27 15.87 1.93
N ASN A 52 -18.84 14.95 2.71
CA ASN A 52 -20.21 14.46 2.54
C ASN A 52 -20.47 13.85 1.15
N GLN A 53 -19.45 13.20 0.60
CA GLN A 53 -19.51 12.48 -0.66
C GLN A 53 -19.03 11.04 -0.44
N TRP A 54 -19.73 10.09 -1.05
CA TRP A 54 -19.30 8.70 -1.11
C TRP A 54 -18.22 8.52 -2.17
N TYR A 55 -17.24 7.68 -1.85
CA TYR A 55 -16.15 7.30 -2.72
C TYR A 55 -16.05 5.77 -2.73
N ASP A 56 -16.24 5.18 -3.88
CA ASP A 56 -16.21 3.73 -4.04
C ASP A 56 -14.81 3.30 -4.46
N PHE A 57 -14.21 2.41 -3.68
CA PHE A 57 -12.89 1.87 -3.97
C PHE A 57 -12.97 0.37 -4.24
N VAL A 58 -12.34 -0.06 -5.34
CA VAL A 58 -12.12 -1.47 -5.63
C VAL A 58 -10.62 -1.71 -5.71
N PHE A 59 -10.12 -2.64 -4.91
CA PHE A 59 -8.72 -3.06 -4.93
C PHE A 59 -8.63 -4.46 -5.53
N ASN A 60 -7.85 -4.62 -6.60
CA ASN A 60 -7.50 -5.92 -7.14
C ASN A 60 -5.98 -6.07 -7.12
N ILE A 61 -5.49 -6.92 -6.21
CA ILE A 61 -4.07 -7.04 -5.93
C ILE A 61 -3.67 -8.50 -6.01
N ASN A 62 -2.65 -8.78 -6.82
CA ASN A 62 -1.99 -10.08 -6.85
C ASN A 62 -0.57 -9.94 -6.28
N PHE A 63 -0.37 -10.53 -5.11
CA PHE A 63 0.90 -10.56 -4.39
C PHE A 63 1.70 -11.83 -4.72
N ASP A 64 1.95 -12.09 -6.01
CA ASP A 64 2.71 -13.28 -6.43
C ASP A 64 4.20 -13.07 -6.20
N LYS A 65 4.71 -13.65 -5.11
CA LYS A 65 6.13 -13.59 -4.75
C LYS A 65 7.00 -14.61 -5.49
N ASN A 66 6.40 -15.65 -6.08
CA ASN A 66 7.13 -16.71 -6.77
C ASN A 66 7.37 -16.35 -8.24
N ASP A 67 6.41 -15.67 -8.85
CA ASP A 67 6.45 -15.18 -10.21
C ASP A 67 6.05 -13.72 -10.23
N ILE A 68 7.03 -12.85 -10.03
CA ILE A 68 6.80 -11.40 -9.98
C ILE A 68 6.15 -10.87 -11.26
N SER A 69 6.32 -11.53 -12.41
CA SER A 69 5.69 -11.08 -13.66
C SER A 69 4.16 -11.15 -13.62
N LYS A 70 3.60 -11.96 -12.72
CA LYS A 70 2.15 -12.07 -12.46
C LYS A 70 1.66 -11.12 -11.38
N ALA A 71 2.56 -10.54 -10.60
CA ALA A 71 2.19 -9.62 -9.54
C ALA A 71 1.69 -8.29 -10.12
N TYR A 72 0.62 -7.76 -9.54
CA TYR A 72 0.01 -6.51 -9.97
C TYR A 72 -0.79 -5.85 -8.85
N HIS A 73 -1.02 -4.56 -9.03
CA HIS A 73 -1.93 -3.76 -8.23
C HIS A 73 -2.81 -2.93 -9.16
N LYS A 74 -4.11 -3.11 -9.08
CA LYS A 74 -5.10 -2.27 -9.77
C LYS A 74 -6.08 -1.68 -8.76
N ILE A 75 -6.39 -0.39 -8.89
CA ILE A 75 -7.34 0.30 -8.00
C ILE A 75 -8.29 1.14 -8.84
N TRP A 76 -9.57 0.94 -8.60
CA TRP A 76 -10.63 1.78 -9.16
C TRP A 76 -11.17 2.72 -8.09
N LEU A 77 -11.48 3.93 -8.52
CA LEU A 77 -12.16 4.97 -7.74
C LEU A 77 -13.39 5.41 -8.52
N ASN A 78 -14.58 5.24 -7.92
CA ASN A 78 -15.87 5.56 -8.55
C ASN A 78 -16.01 4.92 -9.94
N GLY A 79 -15.62 3.65 -10.06
CA GLY A 79 -15.67 2.87 -11.30
C GLY A 79 -14.57 3.15 -12.32
N GLN A 80 -13.69 4.13 -12.08
CA GLN A 80 -12.58 4.46 -12.98
C GLN A 80 -11.26 3.88 -12.47
N LEU A 81 -10.50 3.22 -13.33
CA LEU A 81 -9.15 2.75 -13.00
C LEU A 81 -8.23 3.96 -12.84
N VAL A 82 -7.71 4.16 -11.64
CA VAL A 82 -6.85 5.32 -11.29
C VAL A 82 -5.42 4.92 -10.92
N HIS A 83 -5.22 3.65 -10.57
CA HIS A 83 -3.89 3.10 -10.30
C HIS A 83 -3.71 1.74 -10.94
N GLN A 84 -2.58 1.55 -11.60
CA GLN A 84 -2.18 0.28 -12.17
C GLN A 84 -0.66 0.12 -12.13
N LYS A 85 -0.20 -0.95 -11.47
CA LYS A 85 1.20 -1.34 -11.38
C LYS A 85 1.34 -2.84 -11.61
N TYR A 86 2.45 -3.21 -12.22
CA TYR A 86 2.86 -4.59 -12.46
C TYR A 86 4.23 -4.85 -11.84
N ASN A 87 4.55 -6.12 -11.69
CA ASN A 87 5.76 -6.64 -11.08
C ASN A 87 5.76 -6.48 -9.57
N GLN A 88 6.90 -6.15 -8.97
CA GLN A 88 7.08 -6.14 -7.51
C GLN A 88 6.00 -5.33 -6.77
N THR A 89 5.09 -6.02 -6.06
CA THR A 89 4.02 -5.45 -5.22
C THR A 89 4.18 -5.72 -3.72
N LEU A 90 5.06 -6.65 -3.34
CA LEU A 90 5.51 -6.87 -1.95
C LEU A 90 7.00 -6.63 -1.81
N TRP A 91 7.51 -6.58 -0.59
CA TRP A 91 8.94 -6.71 -0.35
C TRP A 91 9.43 -8.12 -0.69
N LEU A 92 10.68 -8.24 -1.14
CA LEU A 92 11.35 -9.54 -1.25
C LEU A 92 11.65 -10.10 0.15
N ASP A 93 11.49 -11.41 0.33
CA ASP A 93 11.85 -12.11 1.56
C ASP A 93 13.33 -11.84 1.92
N GLN A 94 13.63 -11.71 3.21
CA GLN A 94 14.98 -11.38 3.67
C GLN A 94 15.52 -12.37 4.70
N ASN A 95 16.85 -12.44 4.82
CA ASN A 95 17.50 -13.20 5.87
C ASN A 95 17.08 -12.67 7.25
N GLY A 96 16.41 -13.52 8.03
CA GLY A 96 15.89 -13.17 9.36
C GLY A 96 14.46 -12.62 9.37
N ILE A 97 13.90 -12.21 8.22
CA ILE A 97 12.50 -11.82 8.06
C ILE A 97 11.82 -12.86 7.19
N LYS A 98 11.21 -13.85 7.84
CA LYS A 98 10.39 -14.85 7.17
C LYS A 98 8.96 -14.32 7.11
N GLU A 99 8.40 -14.28 5.91
CA GLU A 99 7.00 -13.96 5.61
C GLU A 99 6.66 -12.46 5.53
N ASN A 100 6.95 -11.85 4.38
CA ASN A 100 6.32 -10.57 4.02
C ASN A 100 4.84 -10.80 3.69
N LEU A 101 3.97 -10.53 4.67
CA LEU A 101 2.51 -10.60 4.52
C LEU A 101 1.92 -9.21 4.33
N ALA A 102 0.95 -9.08 3.42
CA ALA A 102 0.11 -7.89 3.32
C ALA A 102 -1.15 -8.08 4.17
N ASN A 103 -1.38 -7.16 5.09
CA ASN A 103 -2.62 -7.06 5.84
C ASN A 103 -3.43 -5.87 5.34
N PHE A 104 -4.74 -6.03 5.22
CA PHE A 104 -5.64 -4.92 4.94
C PHE A 104 -6.23 -4.39 6.24
N ASN A 105 -5.97 -3.12 6.54
CA ASN A 105 -6.60 -2.40 7.63
C ASN A 105 -7.29 -1.16 7.06
N PHE A 106 -8.49 -0.87 7.54
CA PHE A 106 -9.26 0.31 7.14
C PHE A 106 -9.85 0.99 8.37
N GLY A 107 -9.82 2.32 8.38
CA GLY A 107 -10.30 3.13 9.48
C GLY A 107 -9.54 4.44 9.60
N ILE A 108 -9.73 5.12 10.72
CA ILE A 108 -8.96 6.32 11.06
C ILE A 108 -7.66 5.88 11.73
N TYR A 109 -6.53 6.19 11.10
CA TYR A 109 -5.20 6.03 11.68
C TYR A 109 -4.57 7.42 11.84
N GLY A 110 -4.67 7.99 13.04
CA GLY A 110 -4.16 9.31 13.39
C GLY A 110 -3.17 9.25 14.56
N SER A 111 -2.37 10.31 14.73
CA SER A 111 -1.47 10.40 15.88
C SER A 111 -2.20 10.94 17.10
N GLN A 112 -1.77 10.60 18.31
CA GLN A 112 -2.30 11.22 19.55
C GLN A 112 -2.13 12.75 19.58
N ARG A 113 -1.28 13.32 18.72
CA ARG A 113 -1.05 14.77 18.62
C ARG A 113 -2.11 15.46 17.77
N ASP A 114 -2.87 14.72 16.98
CA ASP A 114 -3.95 15.26 16.16
C ASP A 114 -5.16 15.58 17.05
N ARG A 115 -5.19 16.80 17.58
CA ARG A 115 -6.29 17.33 18.42
C ARG A 115 -7.55 17.67 17.61
N THR A 116 -7.86 16.86 16.60
CA THR A 116 -8.98 17.06 15.67
C THR A 116 -10.02 15.97 15.88
N TYR A 117 -11.29 16.34 15.88
CA TYR A 117 -12.36 15.35 15.76
C TYR A 117 -12.38 14.80 14.33
N GLN A 118 -12.21 13.49 14.20
CA GLN A 118 -12.22 12.79 12.92
C GLN A 118 -13.39 11.80 12.92
N SER A 119 -14.15 11.78 11.83
CA SER A 119 -15.26 10.86 11.63
C SER A 119 -15.18 10.27 10.23
N LEU A 120 -15.37 8.97 10.14
CA LEU A 120 -15.37 8.20 8.90
C LEU A 120 -16.64 7.35 8.87
N TYR A 121 -17.36 7.42 7.76
CA TYR A 121 -18.49 6.54 7.47
C TYR A 121 -18.06 5.63 6.34
N ALA A 122 -18.36 4.34 6.49
CA ALA A 122 -18.02 3.32 5.51
C ALA A 122 -19.16 2.31 5.48
N ASP A 123 -19.43 1.81 4.28
CA ASP A 123 -20.43 0.80 4.01
C ASP A 123 -19.92 -0.11 2.89
N GLU A 124 -20.61 -1.23 2.66
CA GLU A 124 -20.33 -2.15 1.53
C GLU A 124 -18.87 -2.63 1.48
N ILE A 125 -18.30 -2.95 2.65
CA ILE A 125 -16.93 -3.47 2.77
C ILE A 125 -16.95 -4.99 2.52
N HIS A 126 -16.47 -5.40 1.34
CA HIS A 126 -16.43 -6.79 0.90
C HIS A 126 -15.00 -7.28 0.64
N PHE A 127 -14.76 -8.57 0.90
CA PHE A 127 -13.49 -9.23 0.59
C PHE A 127 -13.76 -10.50 -0.22
N GLY A 128 -13.01 -10.69 -1.30
CA GLY A 128 -13.20 -11.82 -2.18
C GLY A 128 -11.99 -12.05 -3.09
N ARG A 129 -11.81 -13.31 -3.52
CA ARG A 129 -10.82 -13.68 -4.54
C ARG A 129 -11.37 -13.62 -5.96
N THR A 130 -12.68 -13.47 -6.09
CA THR A 130 -13.39 -13.35 -7.37
C THR A 130 -14.21 -12.08 -7.34
N CYS A 131 -14.42 -11.48 -8.51
CA CYS A 131 -15.17 -10.22 -8.59
C CYS A 131 -16.63 -10.37 -8.11
N HIS A 132 -17.27 -11.52 -8.36
CA HIS A 132 -18.63 -11.77 -7.87
C HIS A 132 -18.72 -11.79 -6.33
N ALA A 133 -17.68 -12.26 -5.64
CA ALA A 133 -17.63 -12.25 -4.18
C ALA A 133 -17.49 -10.82 -3.58
N LEU A 134 -17.16 -9.82 -4.40
CA LEU A 134 -17.12 -8.42 -3.99
C LEU A 134 -18.49 -7.73 -4.09
N LEU A 135 -19.52 -8.42 -4.60
CA LEU A 135 -20.89 -7.92 -4.70
C LEU A 135 -21.02 -6.54 -5.37
N LEU A 136 -20.12 -6.24 -6.32
CA LEU A 136 -20.03 -4.92 -6.98
C LEU A 136 -21.31 -4.50 -7.72
N GLU A 137 -22.11 -5.47 -8.15
CA GLU A 137 -23.40 -5.22 -8.82
C GLU A 137 -24.41 -4.56 -7.87
N ASN A 138 -24.31 -4.80 -6.55
CA ASN A 138 -25.19 -4.18 -5.55
C ASN A 138 -25.00 -2.66 -5.46
N ILE A 139 -23.80 -2.18 -5.81
CA ILE A 139 -23.43 -0.76 -5.81
C ILE A 139 -23.28 -0.19 -7.23
N GLY A 140 -23.76 -0.92 -8.24
CA GLY A 140 -23.90 -0.41 -9.62
C GLY A 140 -22.68 -0.59 -10.52
N TYR A 141 -21.70 -1.42 -10.16
CA TYR A 141 -20.54 -1.71 -11.01
C TYR A 141 -20.59 -3.13 -11.59
N ARG A 142 -20.01 -3.31 -12.78
CA ARG A 142 -19.88 -4.61 -13.44
C ARG A 142 -18.43 -5.05 -13.54
N CYS A 143 -18.17 -6.31 -13.20
CA CYS A 143 -16.84 -6.90 -13.21
C CYS A 143 -16.10 -6.75 -14.54
N ASP A 144 -16.78 -7.01 -15.65
CA ASP A 144 -16.18 -6.95 -16.99
C ASP A 144 -15.85 -5.51 -17.40
N GLU A 145 -16.65 -4.54 -16.96
CA GLU A 145 -16.43 -3.11 -17.24
C GLU A 145 -15.26 -2.56 -16.43
N LEU A 146 -15.09 -2.98 -15.17
CA LEU A 146 -13.91 -2.59 -14.38
C LEU A 146 -12.64 -3.25 -14.92
N SER A 147 -12.68 -4.57 -15.11
CA SER A 147 -11.48 -5.36 -15.44
C SER A 147 -10.91 -5.10 -16.84
N SER A 148 -11.74 -4.61 -17.78
CA SER A 148 -11.32 -4.24 -19.14
C SER A 148 -10.57 -2.91 -19.22
N GLN A 149 -10.60 -2.09 -18.16
CA GLN A 149 -9.87 -0.82 -18.13
C GLN A 149 -8.36 -1.04 -18.04
N ASP A 150 -7.62 -0.18 -18.73
CA ASP A 150 -6.17 -0.12 -18.74
C ASP A 150 -5.73 1.35 -18.88
N ILE A 151 -4.90 1.82 -17.95
CA ILE A 151 -4.35 3.18 -17.95
C ILE A 151 -2.83 3.18 -18.16
N GLY A 152 -2.25 2.03 -18.50
CA GLY A 152 -0.81 1.82 -18.45
C GLY A 152 -0.31 1.84 -17.00
N LYS A 153 1.00 2.05 -16.82
CA LYS A 153 1.62 2.03 -15.48
C LYS A 153 1.51 3.41 -14.81
N SER A 154 0.97 3.45 -13.61
CA SER A 154 0.94 4.65 -12.76
C SER A 154 2.34 5.03 -12.27
N ASN A 155 2.60 6.34 -12.19
CA ASN A 155 3.87 6.89 -11.73
C ASN A 155 3.75 7.40 -10.28
N PRO A 156 4.60 6.90 -9.37
CA PRO A 156 4.60 7.37 -7.98
C PRO A 156 5.43 8.64 -7.79
N PHE A 157 5.16 9.33 -6.69
CA PHE A 157 6.16 10.18 -6.05
C PHE A 157 7.09 9.27 -5.25
N TYR A 158 8.39 9.28 -5.56
CA TYR A 158 9.36 8.41 -4.90
C TYR A 158 10.17 9.18 -3.87
N ILE A 159 10.46 8.52 -2.74
CA ILE A 159 11.46 8.95 -1.76
C ILE A 159 12.55 7.87 -1.72
N ASP A 160 13.78 8.24 -2.06
CA ASP A 160 14.95 7.35 -1.92
C ASP A 160 15.61 7.60 -0.57
N PHE A 161 15.54 6.61 0.32
CA PHE A 161 16.11 6.70 1.65
C PHE A 161 17.62 6.38 1.68
N ARG A 162 18.18 5.83 0.60
CA ARG A 162 19.64 5.62 0.51
C ARG A 162 20.36 6.94 0.58
N ASP A 163 19.90 7.94 -0.18
CA ASP A 163 20.51 9.27 -0.19
C ASP A 163 20.31 10.02 1.13
N TYR A 164 19.21 9.71 1.83
CA TYR A 164 18.90 10.28 3.13
C TYR A 164 19.86 9.76 4.20
N TYR A 165 20.12 8.45 4.24
CA TYR A 165 20.98 7.82 5.24
C TYR A 165 22.46 7.70 4.84
N ALA A 166 22.85 7.95 3.58
CA ALA A 166 24.24 7.92 3.11
C ALA A 166 25.03 9.21 3.43
N LYS A 167 24.44 10.16 4.15
CA LYS A 167 25.07 11.44 4.53
C LYS A 167 25.76 11.43 5.90
N ASP A 168 25.84 10.26 6.55
CA ASP A 168 26.53 10.05 7.83
C ASP A 168 27.85 9.29 7.65
#